data_AF-A0A2S2N5M3-F1
#
_entry.id   AF-A0A2S2N5M3-F1
#
_cell.length_a   1.000
_cell.length_b   1.000
_cell.length_c   1.000
_cell.angle_alpha   90.00
_cell.angle_beta   90.00
_cell.angle_gamma   90.00
#
_symmetry.space_group_name_H-M   'P 1'
#
loop_
_entity.id
_entity.type
_entity.pdbx_description
1 polymer ?
#
loop_
_entity_poly.entity_id
_entity_poly.type
_entity_poly.pdbx_seq_one_letter_code
_entity_poly.pdbx_strand_id
1 'polypeptide(L)'
;VPSAVPSAVPSAPRPFNQVPGEWRAGWLNLYRFWREGGLSALHLSMEQKFRRFGPIYREKLGVHETVNIISPGDAATLFQAEGALPERFRVPPWVAYRDFRNKPYGVLLK
;
A
#
# COMPACT_ATOMS: atom_id res chain seq x y z
N VAL A 1 -21.28 -28.04 18.05
CA VAL A 1 -20.81 -27.00 19.01
C VAL A 1 -19.94 -26.05 18.22
N PRO A 2 -20.27 -24.76 18.06
CA PRO A 2 -19.36 -23.82 17.43
C PRO A 2 -18.25 -23.51 18.43
N SER A 3 -17.01 -23.88 18.11
CA SER A 3 -15.82 -23.49 18.87
C SER A 3 -15.72 -21.96 18.87
N ALA A 4 -15.83 -21.36 20.05
CA ALA A 4 -15.54 -19.96 20.26
C ALA A 4 -14.05 -19.74 19.95
N VAL A 5 -13.78 -18.96 18.91
CA VAL A 5 -12.43 -18.41 18.68
C VAL A 5 -12.12 -17.52 19.88
N PRO A 6 -11.01 -17.72 20.60
CA PRO A 6 -10.69 -16.89 21.75
C PRO A 6 -10.53 -15.45 21.27
N SER A 7 -11.39 -14.57 21.80
CA SER A 7 -11.29 -13.13 21.64
C SER A 7 -10.01 -12.67 22.31
N ALA A 8 -8.94 -12.53 21.52
CA ALA A 8 -7.70 -11.94 21.97
C ALA A 8 -8.02 -10.53 22.49
N VAL A 9 -7.66 -10.26 23.74
CA VAL A 9 -7.70 -8.93 24.35
C VAL A 9 -7.00 -7.96 23.40
N PRO A 10 -7.61 -6.82 23.03
CA PRO A 10 -6.95 -5.88 22.13
C PRO A 10 -5.72 -5.33 22.84
N SER A 11 -4.54 -5.82 22.45
CA SER A 11 -3.27 -5.25 22.85
C SER A 11 -3.23 -3.79 22.40
N ALA A 12 -2.67 -2.91 23.23
CA ALA A 12 -2.46 -1.51 22.86
C ALA A 12 -1.89 -1.37 21.42
N PRO A 13 -2.33 -0.36 20.65
CA PRO A 13 -1.89 -0.20 19.27
C PRO A 13 -0.37 -0.07 19.20
N ARG A 14 0.25 -0.85 18.31
CA ARG A 14 1.70 -0.80 18.08
C ARG A 14 2.07 0.44 17.27
N PRO A 15 3.26 1.03 17.47
CA PRO A 15 3.72 2.18 16.71
C PRO A 15 3.97 1.85 15.23
N PHE A 16 3.81 2.84 14.36
CA PHE A 16 3.90 2.69 12.88
C PHE A 16 5.25 2.16 12.37
N ASN A 17 6.33 2.41 13.11
CA ASN A 17 7.66 1.90 12.77
C ASN A 17 7.82 0.38 12.99
N GLN A 18 6.87 -0.27 13.67
CA GLN A 18 6.81 -1.72 13.87
C GLN A 18 6.03 -2.45 12.77
N VAL A 19 5.46 -1.75 11.80
CA VAL A 19 4.88 -2.41 10.62
C VAL A 19 6.01 -3.14 9.87
N PRO A 20 5.89 -4.46 9.64
CA PRO A 20 6.94 -5.24 9.00
C PRO A 20 7.13 -4.80 7.54
N GLY A 21 8.33 -4.98 6.99
CA GLY A 21 8.61 -4.73 5.58
C GLY A 21 9.91 -3.97 5.33
N GLU A 22 10.21 -3.74 4.04
CA GLU A 22 11.43 -3.11 3.58
C GLU A 22 11.15 -1.65 3.19
N TRP A 23 11.28 -0.72 4.14
CA TRP A 23 11.00 0.71 3.90
C TRP A 23 12.18 1.65 4.17
N ARG A 24 13.22 1.17 4.86
CA ARG A 24 14.39 1.99 5.25
C ARG A 24 15.29 2.36 4.07
N ALA A 25 15.30 1.55 3.01
CA ALA A 25 16.22 1.68 1.87
C ALA A 25 15.48 1.96 0.55
N GLY A 26 14.63 3.00 0.52
CA GLY A 26 13.70 3.25 -0.59
C GLY A 26 14.30 3.26 -2.01
N TRP A 27 15.45 3.88 -2.21
CA TRP A 27 16.13 3.91 -3.52
C TRP A 27 16.72 2.55 -3.92
N LEU A 28 17.26 1.79 -2.96
CA LEU A 28 17.75 0.44 -3.22
C LEU A 28 16.60 -0.52 -3.54
N ASN A 29 15.48 -0.39 -2.83
CA ASN A 29 14.27 -1.15 -3.11
C ASN A 29 13.71 -0.84 -4.50
N LEU A 30 13.70 0.44 -4.90
CA LEU A 30 13.30 0.84 -6.24
C LEU A 30 14.19 0.19 -7.31
N TYR A 31 15.51 0.20 -7.10
CA TYR A 31 16.45 -0.47 -8.00
C TYR A 31 16.17 -1.99 -8.12
N ARG A 32 15.93 -2.68 -7.00
CA ARG A 32 15.57 -4.12 -6.99
C ARG A 32 14.25 -4.36 -7.72
N PHE A 33 13.23 -3.55 -7.43
CA PHE A 33 11.92 -3.61 -8.08
C PHE A 33 12.05 -3.57 -9.61
N TRP A 34 12.84 -2.64 -10.17
CA TRP A 34 13.07 -2.58 -11.62
C TRP A 34 13.79 -3.82 -12.17
N ARG A 35 14.77 -4.36 -11.44
CA ARG A 35 15.47 -5.59 -11.82
C ARG A 35 14.59 -6.84 -11.81
N GLU A 36 13.58 -6.85 -10.94
CA GLU A 36 12.65 -7.97 -10.75
C GLU A 36 11.42 -7.90 -11.68
N GLY A 37 11.47 -7.06 -12.73
CA GLY A 37 10.40 -6.92 -13.72
C GLY A 37 9.49 -5.71 -13.50
N GLY A 38 9.70 -4.93 -12.45
CA GLY A 38 8.97 -3.69 -12.20
C GLY A 38 7.45 -3.89 -12.19
N LEU A 39 6.73 -3.00 -12.88
CA LEU A 39 5.26 -3.01 -12.87
C LEU A 39 4.64 -4.26 -13.51
N SER A 40 5.31 -4.93 -14.46
CA SER A 40 4.76 -6.14 -15.09
C SER A 40 4.73 -7.33 -14.13
N ALA A 41 5.67 -7.38 -13.18
CA ALA A 41 5.77 -8.42 -12.16
C ALA A 41 5.25 -7.97 -10.77
N LEU A 42 4.63 -6.79 -10.68
CA LEU A 42 4.22 -6.19 -9.40
C LEU A 42 3.34 -7.12 -8.56
N HIS A 43 2.33 -7.73 -9.17
CA HIS A 43 1.38 -8.61 -8.47
C HIS A 43 2.08 -9.85 -7.88
N LEU A 44 3.06 -10.42 -8.57
CA LEU A 44 3.87 -11.54 -8.06
C LEU A 44 4.76 -11.10 -6.90
N SER A 45 5.38 -9.91 -7.02
CA SER A 45 6.16 -9.31 -5.92
C SER A 45 5.30 -9.05 -4.69
N MET A 46 4.08 -8.55 -4.86
CA MET A 46 3.12 -8.34 -3.77
C MET A 46 2.75 -9.65 -3.09
N GLU A 47 2.43 -10.70 -3.85
CA GLU A 47 2.13 -12.04 -3.31
C GLU A 47 3.28 -12.58 -2.46
N GLN A 48 4.52 -12.49 -2.97
CA GLN A 48 5.72 -12.90 -2.24
C GLN A 48 5.92 -12.09 -0.94
N LYS A 49 5.69 -10.78 -0.98
CA LYS A 49 5.79 -9.91 0.20
C LYS A 49 4.73 -10.23 1.26
N PHE A 50 3.48 -10.50 0.86
CA PHE A 50 2.46 -10.94 1.81
C PHE A 50 2.79 -12.31 2.43
N ARG A 51 3.37 -13.23 1.65
CA ARG A 51 3.89 -14.50 2.20
C ARG A 51 5.03 -14.28 3.20
N ARG A 52 5.89 -13.28 2.96
CA ARG A 52 7.08 -13.02 3.78
C ARG A 52 6.80 -12.21 5.06
N PHE A 53 6.01 -11.15 4.94
CA PHE A 53 5.78 -10.18 6.03
C PHE A 53 4.44 -10.39 6.75
N GLY A 54 3.57 -11.22 6.20
CA GLY A 54 2.23 -11.46 6.72
C GLY A 54 1.18 -10.54 6.06
N PRO A 55 -0.02 -10.44 6.66
CA PRO A 55 -1.20 -9.82 6.01
C PRO A 55 -1.12 -8.30 5.86
N ILE A 56 -0.14 -7.66 6.50
CA ILE A 56 0.13 -6.23 6.42
C ILE A 56 1.63 -6.01 6.30
N TYR A 57 2.07 -5.16 5.38
CA TYR A 57 3.47 -4.76 5.28
C TYR A 57 3.64 -3.33 4.77
N ARG A 58 4.79 -2.73 5.09
CA ARG A 58 5.20 -1.40 4.68
C ARG A 58 6.32 -1.48 3.66
N GLU A 59 6.20 -0.72 2.57
CA GLU A 59 7.19 -0.66 1.51
C GLU A 59 7.49 0.78 1.14
N LYS A 60 8.75 1.05 0.79
CA LYS A 60 9.16 2.32 0.20
C LYS A 60 9.91 2.08 -1.10
N LEU A 61 9.43 2.69 -2.18
CA LEU A 61 10.02 2.68 -3.51
C LEU A 61 10.37 4.11 -3.91
N GLY A 62 11.65 4.44 -3.84
CA GLY A 62 12.15 5.81 -4.00
C GLY A 62 11.54 6.74 -2.96
N VAL A 63 10.72 7.68 -3.41
CA VAL A 63 10.01 8.64 -2.55
C VAL A 63 8.63 8.16 -2.11
N HIS A 64 8.07 7.14 -2.79
CA HIS A 64 6.72 6.65 -2.51
C HIS A 64 6.76 5.60 -1.41
N GLU A 65 5.92 5.78 -0.40
CA GLU A 65 5.79 4.88 0.74
C GLU A 65 4.35 4.41 0.87
N THR A 66 4.16 3.11 1.04
CA THR A 66 2.85 2.47 1.08
C THR A 66 2.76 1.46 2.23
N VAL A 67 1.54 1.31 2.74
CA VAL A 67 1.14 0.17 3.57
C VAL A 67 0.21 -0.69 2.73
N ASN A 68 0.52 -1.96 2.62
CA ASN A 68 -0.21 -2.93 1.83
C ASN A 68 -0.93 -3.89 2.76
N ILE A 69 -2.22 -4.12 2.51
CA ILE A 69 -3.10 -4.99 3.28
C ILE A 69 -3.73 -6.03 2.35
N ILE A 70 -4.04 -7.23 2.88
CA ILE A 70 -4.72 -8.30 2.12
C ILE A 70 -5.98 -8.81 2.80
N SER A 71 -6.19 -8.52 4.10
CA SER A 71 -7.35 -9.00 4.84
C SER A 71 -8.62 -8.21 4.46
N PRO A 72 -9.76 -8.87 4.23
CA PRO A 72 -11.05 -8.19 4.04
C PRO A 72 -11.45 -7.33 5.24
N GLY A 73 -11.09 -7.73 6.47
CA GLY A 73 -11.38 -6.96 7.68
C GLY A 73 -10.62 -5.64 7.75
N ASP A 74 -9.36 -5.63 7.29
CA ASP A 74 -8.55 -4.41 7.23
C ASP A 74 -9.10 -3.46 6.15
N ALA A 75 -9.53 -4.01 5.01
CA ALA A 75 -10.18 -3.22 3.96
C ALA A 75 -11.51 -2.62 4.45
N ALA A 76 -12.33 -3.39 5.16
CA ALA A 76 -13.57 -2.88 5.75
C ALA A 76 -13.30 -1.76 6.77
N THR A 77 -12.28 -1.91 7.62
CA THR A 77 -11.87 -0.87 8.58
C THR A 77 -11.41 0.41 7.85
N LEU A 78 -10.66 0.27 6.77
CA LEU A 78 -10.22 1.40 5.94
C LEU A 78 -11.42 2.15 5.33
N PHE A 79 -12.40 1.44 4.77
CA PHE A 79 -13.58 2.07 4.19
C PHE A 79 -14.53 2.66 5.24
N GLN A 80 -14.59 2.10 6.45
CA GLN A 80 -15.35 2.69 7.57
C GLN A 80 -14.75 4.00 8.07
N ALA A 81 -13.43 4.14 8.00
CA ALA A 81 -12.72 5.35 8.40
C ALA A 81 -12.56 6.37 7.25
N GLU A 82 -13.13 6.09 6.07
CA GLU A 82 -13.01 6.95 4.90
C GLU A 82 -13.78 8.27 5.09
N GLY A 83 -13.13 9.39 4.74
CA GLY A 83 -13.75 10.71 4.77
C GLY A 83 -14.68 10.97 3.58
N ALA A 84 -15.40 12.09 3.59
CA ALA A 84 -16.33 12.45 2.52
C ALA A 84 -15.68 12.63 1.12
N LEU A 85 -14.38 12.89 1.08
CA LEU A 85 -13.60 13.09 -0.15
C LEU A 85 -12.37 12.18 -0.13
N PRO A 86 -12.49 10.91 -0.54
CA PRO A 86 -11.35 10.00 -0.56
C PRO A 86 -10.33 10.38 -1.62
N GLU A 87 -9.05 10.30 -1.28
CA GLU A 87 -7.93 10.53 -2.18
C GLU A 87 -7.32 9.20 -2.62
N ARG A 88 -6.94 9.12 -3.90
CA ARG A 88 -6.30 7.95 -4.48
C ARG A 88 -4.89 8.28 -4.94
N PHE A 89 -4.08 7.24 -5.15
CA PHE A 89 -2.76 7.42 -5.73
C PHE A 89 -2.85 8.08 -7.11
N ARG A 90 -2.28 9.28 -7.23
CA ARG A 90 -2.20 10.02 -8.50
C ARG A 90 -1.03 9.49 -9.31
N VAL A 91 -1.30 8.99 -10.51
CA VAL A 91 -0.27 8.46 -11.41
C VAL A 91 0.61 9.63 -11.91
N PRO A 92 1.87 9.76 -11.46
CA PRO A 92 2.65 10.98 -11.70
C PRO A 92 2.84 11.33 -13.18
N PRO A 93 3.10 10.35 -14.09
CA PRO A 93 3.18 10.63 -15.52
C PRO A 93 1.90 11.25 -16.11
N TRP A 94 0.73 10.84 -15.62
CA TRP A 94 -0.54 11.38 -16.11
C TRP A 94 -0.74 12.82 -15.65
N VAL A 95 -0.43 13.12 -14.38
CA VAL A 95 -0.47 14.48 -13.85
C VAL A 95 0.47 15.40 -14.64
N ALA A 96 1.73 15.00 -14.79
CA ALA A 96 2.73 15.76 -15.52
C ALA A 96 2.33 16.06 -16.97
N TYR A 97 1.72 15.09 -17.66
CA TYR A 97 1.21 15.31 -19.01
C TYR A 97 0.10 16.35 -19.06
N ARG A 98 -0.83 16.34 -18.11
CA ARG A 98 -1.93 17.33 -18.09
C ARG A 98 -1.44 18.72 -17.78
N ASP A 99 -0.49 18.85 -16.86
CA ASP A 99 0.17 20.12 -16.52
C ASP A 99 0.88 20.68 -17.76
N PHE A 100 1.68 19.85 -18.43
CA PHE A 100 2.38 20.21 -19.66
C PHE A 100 1.42 20.66 -20.78
N ARG A 101 0.24 20.04 -20.90
CA ARG A 101 -0.76 20.37 -21.91
C ARG A 101 -1.77 21.44 -21.47
N ASN A 102 -1.64 21.97 -20.26
CA ASN A 102 -2.60 22.87 -19.61
C ASN A 102 -4.05 22.37 -19.73
N LYS A 103 -4.30 21.13 -19.30
CA LYS A 103 -5.63 20.50 -19.32
C LYS A 103 -6.14 20.21 -17.90
N PRO A 104 -7.44 20.37 -17.63
CA PRO A 104 -8.01 20.06 -16.32
C PRO A 104 -7.86 18.58 -15.98
N TYR A 105 -7.69 18.25 -14.70
CA TYR A 105 -7.63 16.86 -14.22
C TYR A 105 -8.99 16.17 -14.36
N GLY A 106 -8.98 14.94 -14.86
CA GLY A 106 -10.18 14.10 -14.89
C GLY A 106 -10.48 13.49 -13.52
N VAL A 107 -11.63 12.82 -13.41
CA VAL A 107 -12.10 12.15 -12.18
C VAL A 107 -11.06 11.17 -11.60
N LEU A 108 -10.22 10.58 -12.45
CA LEU A 108 -9.18 9.61 -12.06
C LEU A 108 -7.87 10.24 -11.53
N LEU A 109 -7.75 11.57 -11.60
CA LEU A 109 -6.57 12.34 -11.17
C LEU A 109 -6.90 13.43 -10.15
N LYS A 110 -8.14 13.39 -9.65
CA LYS A 110 -8.66 14.28 -8.62
C LYS A 110 -8.03 13.97 -7.27
#